data_AF-A0A060CFA0-F1
#
_entry.id   AF-A0A060CFA0-F1
#
_cell.length_a   1.000
_cell.length_b   1.000
_cell.length_c   1.000
_cell.angle_alpha   90.00
_cell.angle_beta   90.00
_cell.angle_gamma   90.00
#
_symmetry.space_group_name_H-M   'P 1'
#
loop_
_entity.id
_entity.type
_entity.pdbx_description
1 polymer ?
#
loop_
_entity_poly.entity_id
_entity_poly.type
_entity_poly.pdbx_seq_one_letter_code
_entity_poly.pdbx_strand_id
1 'polypeptide(L)'
;MVKGHASQAKIDDLYFLAREGKIIKEVYDLWCDGIQFAPKSHYLILSRRAVNVPNIKTLDDVLNIAKSTFFANTLEMFYANV
;
A
#
# COMPACT_ATOMS: atom_id res chain seq x y z
N MET A 1 27.67 5.57 -0.19
CA MET A 1 26.50 5.90 -1.04
C MET A 1 25.93 4.61 -1.57
N VAL A 2 24.89 4.06 -0.92
CA VAL A 2 24.27 2.80 -1.34
C VAL A 2 23.53 3.06 -2.65
N LYS A 3 24.09 2.61 -3.77
CA LYS A 3 23.38 2.61 -5.06
C LYS A 3 22.32 1.51 -4.98
N GLY A 4 21.08 1.88 -4.68
CA GLY A 4 19.96 0.96 -4.68
C GLY A 4 19.72 0.39 -6.07
N HIS A 5 19.43 -0.91 -6.17
CA HIS A 5 19.19 -1.64 -7.42
C HIS A 5 18.14 -1.00 -8.35
N ALA A 6 17.23 -0.18 -7.82
CA ALA A 6 16.22 0.55 -8.59
C ALA A 6 16.83 1.53 -9.62
N SER A 7 17.96 2.18 -9.30
CA SER A 7 18.62 3.14 -10.20
C SER A 7 19.23 2.46 -11.43
N GLN A 8 19.52 1.15 -11.37
CA GLN A 8 20.01 0.37 -12.51
C GLN A 8 18.87 -0.12 -13.41
N ALA A 9 17.65 -0.18 -12.89
CA ALA A 9 16.49 -0.74 -13.58
C ALA A 9 15.66 0.27 -14.38
N LYS A 10 16.08 1.54 -14.46
CA LYS A 10 15.31 2.65 -15.09
C LYS A 10 13.84 2.69 -14.61
N ILE A 11 13.65 2.54 -13.30
CA ILE A 11 12.33 2.64 -12.69
C ILE A 11 12.07 4.11 -12.40
N ASP A 12 11.14 4.72 -13.14
CA ASP A 12 10.77 6.13 -12.96
C ASP A 12 9.71 6.33 -11.88
N ASP A 13 8.88 5.32 -11.62
CA ASP A 13 7.75 5.38 -10.70
C ASP A 13 7.73 4.19 -9.72
N LEU A 14 7.49 4.49 -8.44
CA LEU A 14 7.36 3.51 -7.36
C LEU A 14 5.98 3.64 -6.72
N TYR A 15 5.20 2.55 -6.73
CA TYR A 15 3.84 2.52 -6.20
C TYR A 15 3.74 1.77 -4.88
N PHE A 16 3.28 2.45 -3.83
CA PHE A 16 3.03 1.88 -2.51
C PHE A 16 1.55 1.51 -2.36
N LEU A 17 1.25 0.21 -2.40
CA LEU A 17 -0.10 -0.34 -2.51
C LEU A 17 -0.69 -0.87 -1.18
N ALA A 18 0.14 -1.04 -0.16
CA ALA A 18 -0.29 -1.61 1.13
C ALA A 18 -1.00 -0.56 2.00
N ARG A 19 -1.79 -1.02 2.99
CA ARG A 19 -2.41 -0.15 4.01
C ARG A 19 -1.36 0.73 4.70
N GLU A 20 -0.27 0.10 5.13
CA GLU A 20 0.89 0.77 5.73
C GLU A 20 1.84 1.39 4.69
N GLY A 21 1.54 1.24 3.39
CA GLY A 21 2.33 1.77 2.30
C GLY A 21 2.46 3.28 2.33
N LYS A 22 1.50 4.00 2.95
CA LYS A 22 1.56 5.45 3.13
C LYS A 22 2.75 5.87 4.00
N ILE A 23 2.92 5.20 5.14
CA ILE A 23 4.02 5.49 6.08
C ILE A 23 5.36 5.18 5.42
N ILE A 24 5.46 4.04 4.72
CA ILE A 24 6.70 3.67 4.02
C ILE A 24 7.01 4.66 2.88
N LYS A 25 5.98 5.14 2.16
CA LYS A 25 6.11 6.18 1.14
C LYS A 25 6.64 7.49 1.73
N GLU A 26 6.14 7.92 2.89
CA GLU A 26 6.61 9.13 3.58
C GLU A 26 8.08 9.01 4.01
N VAL A 27 8.49 7.86 4.55
CA VAL A 27 9.90 7.59 4.87
C VAL A 27 10.77 7.61 3.61
N TYR A 28 10.28 7.02 2.51
CA TYR A 28 10.97 7.05 1.23
C TYR A 28 11.17 8.48 0.71
N ASP A 29 10.14 9.33 0.78
CA ASP A 29 10.24 10.73 0.34
C ASP A 29 11.32 11.48 1.12
N LEU A 30 11.34 11.33 2.44
CA LEU A 30 12.33 11.96 3.31
C LEU A 30 13.74 11.45 3.01
N TRP A 31 13.88 10.16 2.73
CA TRP A 31 15.16 9.58 2.38
C TRP A 31 15.66 10.04 1.01
N CYS A 32 14.76 10.26 0.05
CA CYS A 32 15.10 10.72 -1.29
C CYS A 32 15.18 12.23 -1.45
N ASP A 33 14.90 13.01 -0.40
CA ASP A 33 15.03 14.46 -0.45
C ASP A 33 16.45 14.89 -0.85
N GLY A 34 16.55 15.78 -1.84
CA GLY A 34 17.82 16.21 -2.43
C GLY A 34 18.56 15.20 -3.32
N ILE A 35 18.05 13.97 -3.52
CA ILE A 35 18.66 12.99 -4.44
C ILE A 35 18.23 13.26 -5.88
N GLN A 36 19.19 13.59 -6.74
CA GLN A 36 18.95 13.76 -8.17
C GLN A 36 18.55 12.41 -8.81
N PHE A 37 17.49 12.43 -9.62
CA PHE A 37 16.94 11.25 -10.32
C PHE A 37 16.37 10.14 -9.42
N ALA A 38 15.91 10.47 -8.21
CA ALA A 38 15.13 9.52 -7.43
C ALA A 38 13.79 9.18 -8.14
N PRO A 39 13.37 7.90 -8.16
CA PRO A 39 12.06 7.51 -8.65
C PRO A 39 10.92 8.28 -7.97
N LYS A 40 9.89 8.65 -8.72
CA LYS A 40 8.69 9.29 -8.17
C LYS A 40 7.90 8.29 -7.35
N SER A 41 7.52 8.67 -6.15
CA SER A 41 6.74 7.82 -5.24
C SER A 41 5.25 8.15 -5.32
N HIS A 42 4.41 7.12 -5.39
CA HIS A 42 2.95 7.23 -5.44
C HIS A 42 2.34 6.36 -4.35
N TYR A 43 1.38 6.92 -3.62
CA TYR A 43 0.55 6.12 -2.71
C TYR A 43 -0.80 5.84 -3.38
N LEU A 44 -1.14 4.56 -3.50
CA LEU A 44 -2.42 4.13 -4.05
C LEU A 44 -3.27 3.54 -2.92
N ILE A 45 -4.28 4.30 -2.51
CA ILE A 45 -5.29 3.79 -1.59
C ILE A 45 -6.22 2.86 -2.37
N LEU A 46 -6.20 1.57 -2.02
CA LEU A 46 -7.09 0.58 -2.61
C LEU A 46 -8.11 0.14 -1.57
N SER A 47 -9.38 0.10 -1.97
CA SER A 47 -10.39 -0.57 -1.17
C SER A 47 -10.06 -2.06 -1.10
N ARG A 48 -9.95 -2.61 0.11
CA ARG A 48 -9.85 -4.07 0.30
C ARG A 48 -11.02 -4.84 -0.32
N ARG A 49 -12.16 -4.17 -0.55
CA ARG A 49 -13.29 -4.77 -1.28
C ARG A 49 -13.02 -4.84 -2.77
N ALA A 50 -12.39 -3.81 -3.35
CA ALA A 50 -12.08 -3.76 -4.78
C ALA A 50 -11.12 -4.88 -5.22
N VAL A 51 -10.17 -5.28 -4.37
CA VAL A 51 -9.25 -6.41 -4.67
C VAL A 51 -9.93 -7.78 -4.60
N ASN A 52 -11.08 -7.90 -3.93
CA ASN A 52 -11.84 -9.14 -3.84
C ASN A 52 -12.89 -9.27 -4.95
N VAL A 53 -13.22 -8.19 -5.67
CA VAL A 53 -14.20 -8.20 -6.76
C VAL A 53 -13.86 -9.22 -7.85
N PRO A 54 -12.59 -9.36 -8.31
CA PRO A 54 -12.24 -10.37 -9.30
C PRO A 54 -12.46 -11.83 -8.84
N ASN A 55 -12.57 -12.07 -7.53
CA ASN A 55 -12.81 -13.40 -6.96
C ASN A 55 -14.29 -13.78 -6.89
N ILE A 56 -15.20 -12.86 -7.22
CA ILE A 56 -16.65 -13.09 -7.19
C ILE A 56 -17.05 -14.01 -8.34
N LYS A 57 -17.66 -15.17 -8.02
CA LYS A 57 -18.20 -16.11 -9.01
C LYS A 57 -19.69 -16.33 -8.85
N THR A 58 -20.24 -16.03 -7.67
CA THR A 58 -21.62 -16.30 -7.29
C THR A 58 -22.25 -15.12 -6.55
N LEU A 59 -23.58 -15.11 -6.46
CA LEU A 59 -24.32 -14.12 -5.68
C LEU A 59 -23.96 -14.20 -4.18
N ASP A 60 -23.68 -15.40 -3.67
CA ASP A 60 -23.26 -15.58 -2.27
C ASP A 60 -21.90 -14.92 -1.99
N ASP A 61 -20.96 -14.95 -2.93
CA ASP A 61 -19.68 -14.23 -2.81
C ASP A 61 -19.91 -12.72 -2.66
N VAL A 62 -20.83 -12.15 -3.45
CA VAL A 62 -21.23 -10.73 -3.36
C VAL A 62 -21.79 -10.42 -1.98
N LEU A 63 -22.74 -11.23 -1.51
CA LEU A 63 -23.39 -11.03 -0.22
C LEU A 63 -22.39 -11.17 0.95
N ASN A 64 -21.45 -12.10 0.87
CA ASN A 64 -20.41 -12.29 1.88
C ASN A 64 -19.42 -11.12 1.94
N ILE A 65 -18.96 -10.61 0.79
CA ILE A 65 -18.13 -9.40 0.73
C ILE A 65 -18.89 -8.20 1.28
N ALA A 66 -20.18 -8.05 0.93
CA ALA A 66 -21.02 -6.95 1.38
C ALA A 66 -21.18 -6.95 2.91
N LYS A 67 -21.44 -8.13 3.50
CA LYS A 67 -21.66 -8.35 4.95
C LYS A 67 -20.41 -8.18 5.81
N SER A 68 -19.21 -8.17 5.23
CA SER A 68 -17.97 -8.02 6.00
C SER A 68 -17.97 -6.73 6.84
N THR A 69 -18.06 -6.88 8.17
CA THR A 69 -18.07 -5.75 9.10
C THR A 69 -16.72 -5.06 9.07
N PHE A 70 -16.70 -3.79 8.66
CA PHE A 70 -15.51 -2.97 8.75
C PHE A 70 -15.38 -2.47 10.20
N PHE A 71 -14.46 -3.05 10.94
CA PHE A 71 -14.03 -2.46 12.20
C PHE A 71 -12.92 -1.44 11.90
N ALA A 72 -13.11 -0.21 12.35
CA ALA A 72 -12.01 0.74 12.38
C ALA A 72 -10.95 0.17 13.34
N ASN A 73 -9.82 -0.26 12.81
CA ASN A 73 -8.69 -0.63 13.64
C ASN A 73 -8.20 0.64 14.33
N THR A 74 -8.29 0.70 15.66
CA THR A 74 -7.70 1.78 16.44
C THR A 74 -6.18 1.55 16.56
N LEU A 75 -5.45 2.61 16.91
CA LEU A 75 -4.01 2.52 17.14
C LEU A 75 -3.66 1.51 18.24
N GLU A 76 -4.52 1.38 19.26
CA GLU A 76 -4.34 0.42 20.36
C GLU A 76 -4.31 -1.04 19.87
N MET A 77 -5.13 -1.38 18.86
CA MET A 77 -5.17 -2.75 18.31
C MET A 77 -3.86 -3.15 17.60
N PHE A 78 -3.04 -2.18 17.19
CA PHE A 78 -1.74 -2.43 16.57
C PHE A 78 -0.67 -2.80 17.61
N TYR A 79 -0.74 -2.21 18.82
CA TYR A 79 0.21 -2.47 19.90
C TYR A 79 -0.15 -3.69 20.76
N ALA A 80 -1.40 -4.14 20.73
CA ALA A 80 -1.86 -5.26 21.54
C ALA A 80 -1.38 -6.66 21.08
N ASN A 81 -0.64 -6.75 19.96
CA ASN A 81 -0.12 -8.01 19.39
C ASN A 81 1.39 -7.97 19.08
N VAL A 82 2.14 -7.10 19.74
CA VAL A 82 3.62 -7.12 19.80
C VAL A 82 4.03 -7.46 21.23
#